data_AF-A0A9Q1QSJ0-F1
#
_entry.id   AF-A0A9Q1QSJ0-F1
#
_cell.length_a   1.000
_cell.length_b   1.000
_cell.length_c   1.000
_cell.angle_alpha   90.00
_cell.angle_beta   90.00
_cell.angle_gamma   90.00
#
_symmetry.space_group_name_H-M   'P 1'
#
loop_
_entity.id
_entity.type
_entity.pdbx_description
1 polymer ?
#
loop_
_entity_poly.entity_id
_entity_poly.type
_entity_poly.pdbx_seq_one_letter_code
_entity_poly.pdbx_strand_id
1 'polypeptide(L)'
;MEGEKQGHHHMPRQEDFASEEQTSPTCFEDQGRELEIEPGHANTSLVSYCNPCSVWPPQLLTGSILAHEMMHAWLRLRGFRMLNPQIEEGICQVMAYMWLESELNSGLGSSNSPISTSHAARSSRSNKRSPFEMKLGKFFRNQIESDISPVYGDGFRAAHQAVMKYGLQRTLDHIQMTGSLPF
;
A
#
# COMPACT_ATOMS: atom_id res chain seq x y z
N MET A 1 -46.71 27.51 -16.15
CA MET A 1 -46.93 26.05 -16.31
C MET A 1 -45.59 25.48 -16.67
N GLU A 2 -44.79 25.14 -15.64
CA GLU A 2 -44.66 23.77 -15.09
C GLU A 2 -43.86 22.87 -16.07
N GLY A 3 -42.81 22.17 -15.67
CA GLY A 3 -42.36 21.88 -14.32
C GLY A 3 -40.96 21.27 -14.27
N GLU A 4 -40.48 21.23 -13.03
CA GLU A 4 -39.25 20.60 -12.56
C GLU A 4 -39.24 19.09 -12.86
N LYS A 5 -38.04 18.50 -12.98
CA LYS A 5 -37.72 17.19 -12.38
C LYS A 5 -36.20 16.94 -12.32
N GLN A 6 -35.68 17.25 -11.14
CA GLN A 6 -34.80 16.45 -10.27
C GLN A 6 -33.67 15.65 -10.92
N GLY A 7 -32.45 16.09 -10.58
CA GLY A 7 -31.22 15.34 -10.76
C GLY A 7 -31.16 14.12 -9.84
N HIS A 8 -30.64 13.04 -10.42
CA HIS A 8 -30.10 11.91 -9.70
C HIS A 8 -28.63 11.82 -10.07
N HIS A 9 -27.77 12.47 -9.28
CA HIS A 9 -26.33 12.24 -9.36
C HIS A 9 -26.04 10.88 -8.72
N HIS A 10 -25.98 9.86 -9.57
CA HIS A 10 -25.48 8.56 -9.21
C HIS A 10 -23.96 8.69 -8.98
N MET A 11 -23.54 8.57 -7.73
CA MET A 11 -22.14 8.29 -7.40
C MET A 11 -21.83 6.88 -7.90
N PRO A 12 -20.84 6.67 -8.79
CA PRO A 12 -20.33 5.33 -8.99
C PRO A 12 -19.61 4.90 -7.71
N ARG A 13 -20.15 3.84 -7.13
CA ARG A 13 -19.57 3.04 -6.04
C ARG A 13 -18.17 2.57 -6.47
N GLN A 14 -17.23 2.57 -5.53
CA GLN A 14 -15.91 1.94 -5.69
C GLN A 14 -16.13 0.44 -5.92
N GLU A 15 -16.04 0.01 -7.16
CA GLU A 15 -15.99 -1.39 -7.54
C GLU A 15 -14.50 -1.75 -7.66
N ASP A 16 -14.04 -2.45 -6.63
CA ASP A 16 -13.16 -3.62 -6.70
C ASP A 16 -11.79 -3.49 -7.40
N PHE A 17 -10.78 -3.17 -6.57
CA PHE A 17 -9.44 -3.74 -6.70
C PHE A 17 -9.49 -5.25 -6.34
N ALA A 18 -10.19 -6.05 -7.14
CA ALA A 18 -10.14 -7.50 -7.07
C ALA A 18 -9.82 -8.02 -8.47
N SER A 19 -8.54 -8.30 -8.71
CA SER A 19 -8.12 -9.03 -9.90
C SER A 19 -8.86 -10.36 -9.95
N GLU A 20 -9.57 -10.61 -11.06
CA GLU A 20 -9.90 -11.95 -11.50
C GLU A 20 -8.59 -12.70 -11.77
N GLU A 21 -8.14 -13.52 -10.82
CA GLU A 21 -7.37 -14.71 -11.15
C GLU A 21 -8.17 -15.92 -10.70
N GLN A 22 -8.81 -16.57 -11.67
CA GLN A 22 -9.40 -17.89 -11.48
C GLN A 22 -8.30 -18.88 -11.15
N THR A 23 -8.22 -19.28 -9.88
CA THR A 23 -7.62 -20.57 -9.52
C THR A 23 -8.60 -21.29 -8.61
N SER A 24 -9.40 -22.17 -9.22
CA SER A 24 -10.25 -23.12 -8.53
C SER A 24 -9.40 -23.98 -7.59
N PRO A 25 -9.72 -24.12 -6.30
CA PRO A 25 -9.14 -25.18 -5.49
C PRO A 25 -9.94 -26.45 -5.77
N THR A 26 -9.36 -27.37 -6.55
CA THR A 26 -9.81 -28.77 -6.55
C THR A 26 -9.52 -29.34 -5.17
N CYS A 27 -10.56 -29.43 -4.35
CA CYS A 27 -10.52 -30.18 -3.10
C CYS A 27 -10.46 -31.67 -3.48
N PHE A 28 -9.32 -32.33 -3.24
CA PHE A 28 -9.25 -33.78 -3.30
C PHE A 28 -10.00 -34.33 -2.08
N GLU A 29 -11.09 -35.06 -2.36
CA GLU A 29 -11.79 -35.90 -1.39
C GLU A 29 -10.82 -36.96 -0.84
N ASP A 30 -10.60 -36.96 0.47
CA ASP A 30 -9.88 -38.04 1.15
C ASP A 30 -10.88 -39.11 1.60
N GLN A 31 -10.75 -40.31 1.01
CA GLN A 31 -11.50 -41.50 1.41
C GLN A 31 -10.96 -42.00 2.75
N GLY A 32 -11.85 -42.01 3.74
CA GLY A 32 -11.53 -42.45 5.10
C GLY A 32 -10.96 -43.86 5.19
N ARG A 33 -10.05 -44.05 6.16
CA ARG A 33 -9.70 -45.36 6.71
C ARG A 33 -9.53 -45.27 8.23
N GLU A 34 -10.55 -45.82 8.88
CA GLU A 34 -10.58 -46.60 10.13
C GLU A 34 -9.29 -46.64 10.98
N LEU A 35 -9.37 -46.08 12.19
CA LEU A 35 -8.36 -46.20 13.25
C LEU A 35 -8.61 -47.49 14.07
N GLU A 36 -7.72 -48.47 13.98
CA GLU A 36 -7.54 -49.48 15.02
C GLU A 36 -6.74 -48.89 16.20
N ILE A 37 -7.21 -49.14 17.42
CA ILE A 37 -6.66 -48.61 18.67
C ILE A 37 -5.82 -49.71 19.33
N GLU A 38 -4.54 -49.46 19.58
CA GLU A 38 -3.74 -50.17 20.61
C GLU A 38 -2.76 -49.19 21.30
N PRO A 39 -2.47 -49.33 22.62
CA PRO A 39 -1.90 -48.25 23.42
C PRO A 39 -0.38 -48.42 23.63
N GLY A 40 0.40 -47.39 23.33
CA GLY A 40 1.82 -47.40 23.72
C GLY A 40 2.64 -46.27 23.17
N HIS A 41 3.26 -45.53 24.10
CA HIS A 41 4.29 -44.50 23.93
C HIS A 41 3.81 -43.10 23.55
N ALA A 42 3.88 -42.24 24.57
CA ALA A 42 3.79 -40.81 24.46
C ALA A 42 4.98 -40.26 23.66
N ASN A 43 4.67 -39.73 22.49
CA ASN A 43 5.42 -38.69 21.81
C ASN A 43 4.40 -37.87 21.03
N THR A 44 3.65 -37.05 21.77
CA THR A 44 2.80 -35.99 21.23
C THR A 44 3.71 -34.98 20.52
N SER A 45 4.10 -35.31 19.30
CA SER A 45 4.59 -34.33 18.34
C SER A 45 3.48 -33.32 18.19
N LEU A 46 3.71 -32.12 18.70
CA LEU A 46 2.87 -30.96 18.44
C LEU A 46 2.75 -30.85 16.92
N VAL A 47 1.62 -31.30 16.39
CA VAL A 47 1.14 -30.89 15.08
C VAL A 47 1.03 -29.38 15.19
N SER A 48 2.05 -28.70 14.66
CA SER A 48 2.04 -27.27 14.50
C SER A 48 0.91 -26.96 13.53
N TYR A 49 -0.27 -26.68 14.07
CA TYR A 49 -1.36 -26.10 13.33
C TYR A 49 -0.81 -24.86 12.64
N CYS A 50 -0.60 -24.96 11.34
CA CYS A 50 -0.18 -23.86 10.50
C CYS A 50 -1.32 -22.85 10.56
N ASN A 51 -1.17 -21.79 11.36
CA ASN A 51 -2.19 -20.77 11.52
C ASN A 51 -2.61 -20.26 10.12
N PRO A 52 -3.89 -20.36 9.74
CA PRO A 52 -4.39 -19.70 8.55
C PRO A 52 -4.59 -18.21 8.88
N CYS A 53 -3.48 -17.50 9.11
CA CYS A 53 -3.48 -16.05 9.31
C CYS A 53 -2.22 -15.37 8.77
N SER A 54 -1.41 -16.08 7.98
CA SER A 54 -0.33 -15.51 7.15
C SER A 54 -0.86 -14.81 5.88
N VAL A 55 -2.18 -14.58 5.81
CA VAL A 55 -2.93 -14.09 4.63
C VAL A 55 -3.21 -12.59 4.67
N TRP A 56 -2.68 -11.87 5.67
CA TRP A 56 -2.70 -10.41 5.65
C TRP A 56 -1.69 -9.90 4.62
N PRO A 57 -2.05 -8.90 3.79
CA PRO A 57 -1.13 -8.37 2.80
C PRO A 57 0.18 -7.95 3.48
N PRO A 58 1.32 -8.13 2.79
CA PRO A 58 2.63 -7.81 3.33
C PRO A 58 2.60 -6.41 3.90
N GLN A 59 3.16 -6.19 5.09
CA GLN A 59 3.12 -4.91 5.82
C GLN A 59 3.41 -3.69 4.92
N LEU A 60 4.20 -3.87 3.86
CA LEU A 60 4.49 -2.89 2.82
C LEU A 60 3.27 -2.45 2.00
N LEU A 61 2.42 -3.36 1.52
CA LEU A 61 1.23 -3.00 0.77
C LEU A 61 0.24 -2.23 1.65
N THR A 62 0.03 -2.73 2.86
CA THR A 62 -0.86 -2.07 3.82
C THR A 62 -0.37 -0.67 4.15
N GLY A 63 0.93 -0.50 4.38
CA GLY A 63 1.52 0.80 4.66
C GLY A 63 1.47 1.77 3.48
N SER A 64 1.64 1.29 2.24
CA SER A 64 1.52 2.15 1.05
C SER A 64 0.08 2.60 0.82
N ILE A 65 -0.90 1.72 1.02
CA ILE A 65 -2.34 2.07 0.96
C ILE A 65 -2.65 3.08 2.07
N LEU A 66 -2.18 2.85 3.29
CA LEU A 66 -2.42 3.79 4.38
C LEU A 66 -1.83 5.17 4.08
N ALA A 67 -0.61 5.24 3.53
CA ALA A 67 0.01 6.50 3.14
C ALA A 67 -0.79 7.24 2.05
N HIS A 68 -1.36 6.51 1.10
CA HIS A 68 -2.29 7.04 0.08
C HIS A 68 -3.53 7.66 0.74
N GLU A 69 -4.24 6.90 1.58
CA GLU A 69 -5.47 7.36 2.23
C GLU A 69 -5.23 8.51 3.22
N MET A 70 -4.10 8.50 3.93
CA MET A 70 -3.71 9.60 4.81
C MET A 70 -3.49 10.89 4.01
N MET A 71 -3.05 10.81 2.76
CA MET A 71 -2.91 11.99 1.91
C MET A 71 -4.26 12.56 1.50
N HIS A 72 -5.24 11.74 1.13
CA HIS A 72 -6.61 12.20 0.92
C HIS A 72 -7.15 12.92 2.16
N ALA A 73 -7.01 12.30 3.34
CA ALA A 73 -7.45 12.89 4.59
C ALA A 73 -6.77 14.24 4.86
N TRP A 74 -5.45 14.32 4.65
CA TRP A 74 -4.68 15.55 4.82
C TRP A 74 -5.15 16.66 3.88
N LEU A 75 -5.36 16.35 2.59
CA LEU A 75 -5.88 17.32 1.61
C LEU A 75 -7.24 17.87 2.05
N ARG A 76 -8.16 17.01 2.51
CA ARG A 76 -9.48 17.45 2.98
C ARG A 76 -9.40 18.31 4.24
N LEU A 77 -8.55 17.94 5.20
CA LEU A 77 -8.33 18.73 6.43
C LEU A 77 -7.70 20.10 6.14
N ARG A 78 -6.88 20.21 5.10
CA ARG A 78 -6.25 21.47 4.65
C ARG A 78 -7.16 22.33 3.78
N GLY A 79 -8.37 21.87 3.48
CA GLY A 79 -9.36 22.64 2.75
C GLY A 79 -9.23 22.56 1.23
N PHE A 80 -8.47 21.60 0.69
CA PHE A 80 -8.52 21.29 -0.74
C PHE A 80 -9.92 20.73 -1.06
N ARG A 81 -10.67 21.43 -1.93
CA ARG A 81 -12.04 21.04 -2.31
C ARG A 81 -12.11 20.92 -3.83
N MET A 82 -12.75 19.84 -4.30
CA MET A 82 -13.04 19.61 -5.72
C MET A 82 -11.79 19.67 -6.62
N LEU A 83 -10.71 19.00 -6.20
CA LEU A 83 -9.55 18.83 -7.08
C LEU A 83 -9.93 17.95 -8.27
N ASN A 84 -9.23 18.15 -9.39
CA ASN A 84 -9.30 17.21 -10.49
C ASN A 84 -8.85 15.82 -9.97
N PRO A 85 -9.61 14.74 -10.19
CA PRO A 85 -9.25 13.40 -9.74
C PRO A 85 -7.83 13.00 -10.11
N GLN A 86 -7.35 13.36 -11.31
CA GLN A 86 -6.00 13.04 -11.75
C GLN A 86 -4.92 13.70 -10.86
N ILE A 87 -5.19 14.88 -10.30
CA ILE A 87 -4.27 15.58 -9.40
C ILE A 87 -4.38 15.04 -7.98
N GLU A 88 -5.61 14.84 -7.48
CA GLU A 88 -5.87 14.29 -6.15
C GLU A 88 -5.26 12.89 -6.02
N GLU A 89 -5.62 11.98 -6.92
CA GLU A 89 -5.09 10.61 -6.97
C GLU A 89 -3.59 10.59 -7.24
N GLY A 90 -3.10 11.45 -8.14
CA GLY A 90 -1.69 11.52 -8.47
C GLY A 90 -0.82 11.87 -7.27
N ILE A 91 -1.21 12.85 -6.46
CA ILE A 91 -0.50 13.23 -5.24
C ILE A 91 -0.61 12.16 -4.15
N CYS A 92 -1.76 11.48 -4.04
CA CYS A 92 -1.92 10.37 -3.10
C CYS A 92 -1.04 9.17 -3.48
N GLN A 93 -0.92 8.87 -4.77
CA GLN A 93 0.04 7.87 -5.28
C GLN A 93 1.50 8.28 -5.02
N VAL A 94 1.85 9.56 -5.15
CA VAL A 94 3.20 10.05 -4.78
C VAL A 94 3.50 9.81 -3.30
N MET A 95 2.53 10.02 -2.41
CA MET A 95 2.73 9.74 -0.98
C MET A 95 2.93 8.25 -0.70
N ALA A 96 2.17 7.37 -1.34
CA ALA A 96 2.38 5.92 -1.27
C ALA A 96 3.78 5.52 -1.77
N TYR A 97 4.22 6.09 -2.89
CA TYR A 97 5.52 5.88 -3.49
C TYR A 97 6.67 6.30 -2.55
N MET A 98 6.62 7.52 -2.03
CA MET A 98 7.64 8.06 -1.12
C MET A 98 7.74 7.24 0.17
N TRP A 99 6.60 6.74 0.68
CA TRP A 99 6.60 5.83 1.82
C TRP A 99 7.31 4.51 1.48
N LEU A 100 6.99 3.89 0.34
CA LEU A 100 7.65 2.66 -0.11
C LEU A 100 9.16 2.87 -0.29
N GLU A 101 9.60 3.99 -0.87
CA GLU A 101 11.04 4.31 -0.98
C GLU A 101 11.70 4.44 0.39
N SER A 102 11.07 5.12 1.35
CA SER A 102 11.61 5.23 2.71
C SER A 102 11.79 3.86 3.36
N GLU A 103 10.83 2.97 3.18
CA GLU A 103 10.89 1.61 3.71
C GLU A 103 11.97 0.75 3.02
N LEU A 104 12.15 0.89 1.71
CA LEU A 104 13.21 0.21 0.97
C LEU A 104 14.61 0.73 1.36
N ASN A 105 14.76 2.04 1.52
CA ASN A 105 16.03 2.67 1.88
C ASN A 105 16.43 2.37 3.33
N SER A 106 15.46 2.27 4.24
CA SER A 106 15.68 1.88 5.63
C SER A 106 16.20 0.44 5.77
N GLY A 107 15.89 -0.44 4.81
CA GLY A 107 16.39 -1.82 4.78
C GLY A 107 17.85 -1.96 4.29
N LEU A 108 18.40 -0.93 3.64
CA LEU A 108 19.76 -0.93 3.08
C LEU A 108 20.82 -0.36 4.05
N GLY A 109 20.39 0.36 5.09
CA GLY A 109 21.25 1.07 6.04
C GLY A 109 21.88 0.21 7.14
N SER A 110 22.59 -0.87 6.81
CA SER A 110 23.44 -1.57 7.78
C SER A 110 24.60 -2.34 7.14
N SER A 111 25.43 -1.62 6.41
CA SER A 111 26.82 -2.02 6.12
C SER A 111 27.70 -0.77 6.18
N ASN A 112 28.51 -0.69 7.25
CA ASN A 112 29.53 0.33 7.53
C ASN A 112 29.10 1.55 8.36
N SER A 113 29.19 1.43 9.69
CA SER A 113 29.91 2.44 10.49
C SER A 113 30.30 1.91 11.89
N PRO A 114 31.49 2.31 12.40
CA PRO A 114 32.03 1.85 13.66
C PRO A 114 31.43 2.58 14.87
N ILE A 115 31.73 2.01 16.03
CA ILE A 115 31.38 2.40 17.40
C ILE A 115 31.39 3.93 17.65
N SER A 116 30.36 4.45 18.33
CA SER A 116 30.47 5.54 19.32
C SER A 116 29.17 5.70 20.12
N THR A 117 29.35 6.15 21.36
CA THR A 117 28.55 5.90 22.55
C THR A 117 27.40 6.88 22.82
N SER A 118 26.34 6.33 23.45
CA SER A 118 25.37 6.93 24.39
C SER A 118 24.58 8.19 23.98
N HIS A 119 23.26 8.06 23.80
CA HIS A 119 22.23 8.39 24.80
C HIS A 119 20.81 8.23 24.19
N ALA A 120 19.86 7.77 25.02
CA ALA A 120 18.42 7.55 24.77
C ALA A 120 18.04 6.34 23.88
N ALA A 121 17.67 5.24 24.56
CA ALA A 121 17.01 4.10 23.95
C ALA A 121 15.65 4.50 23.35
N ARG A 122 15.58 4.60 22.03
CA ARG A 122 14.42 4.11 21.29
C ARG A 122 14.88 2.84 20.62
N SER A 123 14.35 1.70 21.07
CA SER A 123 14.43 0.46 20.33
C SER A 123 13.66 0.65 19.01
N SER A 124 14.27 1.28 18.01
CA SER A 124 14.01 0.85 16.65
C SER A 124 14.78 -0.45 16.52
N ARG A 125 14.10 -1.58 16.76
CA ARG A 125 14.54 -2.82 16.11
C ARG A 125 14.63 -2.44 14.64
N SER A 126 15.84 -2.17 14.15
CA SER A 126 16.10 -2.18 12.72
C SER A 126 15.89 -3.63 12.32
N ASN A 127 14.62 -3.96 12.10
CA ASN A 127 14.23 -5.25 11.61
C ASN A 127 14.79 -5.22 10.19
N LYS A 128 15.97 -5.81 10.01
CA LYS A 128 16.57 -5.98 8.69
C LYS A 128 15.50 -6.68 7.87
N ARG A 129 14.87 -5.94 6.96
CA ARG A 129 13.81 -6.50 6.12
C ARG A 129 14.36 -7.69 5.39
N SER A 130 13.56 -8.74 5.31
CA SER A 130 13.96 -9.92 4.57
C SER A 130 14.19 -9.57 3.10
N PRO A 131 15.09 -10.29 2.39
CA PRO A 131 15.26 -10.09 0.94
C PRO A 131 13.94 -10.22 0.17
N PHE A 132 13.01 -11.05 0.67
CA PHE A 132 11.66 -11.20 0.13
C PHE A 132 10.85 -9.90 0.27
N GLU A 133 10.79 -9.29 1.46
CA GLU A 133 10.11 -8.01 1.67
C GLU A 133 10.71 -6.90 0.81
N MET A 134 12.04 -6.88 0.64
CA MET A 134 12.71 -5.92 -0.25
C MET A 134 12.27 -6.10 -1.71
N LYS A 135 12.21 -7.35 -2.19
CA LYS A 135 11.71 -7.66 -3.55
C LYS A 135 10.25 -7.25 -3.71
N LEU A 136 9.45 -7.45 -2.67
CA LEU A 136 8.03 -7.17 -2.65
C LEU A 136 7.72 -5.67 -2.63
N GLY A 137 8.47 -4.88 -1.85
CA GLY A 137 8.37 -3.42 -1.89
C GLY A 137 8.76 -2.84 -3.25
N LYS A 138 9.81 -3.40 -3.90
CA LYS A 138 10.15 -3.03 -5.28
C LYS A 138 9.04 -3.37 -6.26
N PHE A 139 8.38 -4.52 -6.09
CA PHE A 139 7.24 -4.89 -6.91
C PHE A 139 6.09 -3.88 -6.78
N PHE A 140 5.66 -3.53 -5.56
CA PHE A 140 4.60 -2.53 -5.36
C PHE A 140 4.97 -1.15 -5.87
N ARG A 141 6.22 -0.74 -5.69
CA ARG A 141 6.71 0.53 -6.25
C ARG A 141 6.62 0.54 -7.78
N ASN A 142 7.07 -0.53 -8.42
CA ASN A 142 6.99 -0.64 -9.87
C ASN A 142 5.53 -0.63 -10.37
N GLN A 143 4.60 -1.25 -9.63
CA GLN A 143 3.17 -1.23 -9.97
C GLN A 143 2.62 0.21 -10.04
N ILE A 144 3.02 1.09 -9.12
CA ILE A 144 2.64 2.52 -9.15
C ILE A 144 3.26 3.23 -10.37
N GLU A 145 4.54 2.99 -10.64
CA GLU A 145 5.25 3.63 -11.76
C GLU A 145 4.70 3.21 -13.13
N SER A 146 4.37 1.93 -13.30
CA SER A 146 3.92 1.34 -14.55
C SER A 146 2.41 1.34 -14.74
N ASP A 147 1.64 1.93 -13.81
CA ASP A 147 0.19 2.00 -13.93
C ASP A 147 -0.20 2.74 -15.23
N ILE A 148 -1.02 2.09 -16.06
CA ILE A 148 -1.49 2.61 -17.35
C ILE A 148 -2.76 3.48 -17.21
N SER A 149 -3.35 3.52 -16.02
CA SER A 149 -4.56 4.28 -15.76
C SER A 149 -4.34 5.78 -16.02
N PRO A 150 -5.26 6.46 -16.73
CA PRO A 150 -5.17 7.90 -16.94
C PRO A 150 -5.26 8.71 -15.64
N VAL A 151 -6.03 8.23 -14.65
CA VAL A 151 -6.22 8.97 -13.39
C VAL A 151 -5.09 8.64 -12.42
N TYR A 152 -4.84 7.36 -12.18
CA TYR A 152 -3.84 6.94 -11.18
C TYR A 152 -2.42 6.96 -11.74
N GLY A 153 -2.20 6.39 -12.92
CA GLY A 153 -0.89 6.30 -13.57
C GLY A 153 -0.39 7.62 -14.14
N ASP A 154 -1.13 8.26 -15.05
CA ASP A 154 -0.71 9.55 -15.61
C ASP A 154 -0.72 10.66 -14.54
N GLY A 155 -1.69 10.61 -13.62
CA GLY A 155 -1.74 11.48 -12.45
C GLY A 155 -0.48 11.34 -11.58
N PHE A 156 -0.09 10.11 -11.25
CA PHE A 156 1.16 9.84 -10.53
C PHE A 156 2.36 10.39 -11.30
N ARG A 157 2.52 10.08 -12.59
CA ARG A 157 3.67 10.55 -13.37
C ARG A 157 3.80 12.07 -13.37
N ALA A 158 2.69 12.79 -13.61
CA ALA A 158 2.68 14.24 -13.61
C ALA A 158 2.98 14.82 -12.21
N ALA A 159 2.32 14.29 -11.17
CA ALA A 159 2.51 14.74 -9.79
C ALA A 159 3.93 14.44 -9.29
N HIS A 160 4.46 13.24 -9.58
CA HIS A 160 5.80 12.82 -9.21
C HIS A 160 6.86 13.70 -9.88
N GLN A 161 6.69 14.02 -11.16
CA GLN A 161 7.58 14.96 -11.86
C GLN A 161 7.58 16.35 -11.21
N ALA A 162 6.41 16.87 -10.85
CA ALA A 162 6.29 18.16 -10.16
C ALA A 162 6.96 18.12 -8.78
N VAL A 163 6.72 17.06 -7.99
CA VAL A 163 7.33 16.87 -6.67
C VAL A 163 8.84 16.70 -6.75
N MET A 164 9.37 16.01 -7.76
CA MET A 164 10.82 15.90 -7.98
C MET A 164 11.46 17.23 -8.34
N LYS A 165 10.78 18.08 -9.11
CA LYS A 165 11.29 19.37 -9.56
C LYS A 165 11.21 20.46 -8.49
N TYR A 166 10.10 20.50 -7.75
CA TYR A 166 9.77 21.61 -6.85
C TYR A 166 9.75 21.23 -5.36
N GLY A 167 9.72 19.93 -5.04
CA GLY A 167 9.49 19.41 -3.70
C GLY A 167 8.01 19.31 -3.35
N LEU A 168 7.67 18.36 -2.47
CA LEU A 168 6.28 18.06 -2.10
C LEU A 168 5.54 19.28 -1.56
N GLN A 169 6.14 20.03 -0.63
CA GLN A 169 5.50 21.19 0.00
C GLN A 169 5.15 22.27 -1.03
N ARG A 170 6.10 22.65 -1.90
CA ARG A 170 5.86 23.69 -2.92
C ARG A 170 4.80 23.26 -3.94
N THR A 171 4.80 21.98 -4.31
CA THR A 171 3.77 21.41 -5.19
C THR A 171 2.39 21.52 -4.55
N LEU A 172 2.26 21.17 -3.27
CA LEU A 172 0.99 21.27 -2.54
C LEU A 172 0.53 22.71 -2.37
N ASP A 173 1.44 23.63 -2.05
CA ASP A 173 1.13 25.05 -1.96
C ASP A 173 0.62 25.58 -3.31
N HIS A 174 1.25 25.17 -4.43
CA HIS A 174 0.79 25.52 -5.77
C HIS A 174 -0.61 24.98 -6.07
N ILE A 175 -0.84 23.68 -5.84
CA ILE A 175 -2.17 23.05 -6.01
C ILE A 175 -3.21 23.77 -5.15
N GLN A 176 -2.86 24.19 -3.93
CA GLN A 176 -3.79 24.91 -3.06
C GLN A 176 -4.19 26.26 -3.65
N MET A 177 -3.26 26.95 -4.30
CA MET A 177 -3.49 28.26 -4.90
C MET A 177 -4.20 28.19 -6.26
N THR A 178 -3.88 27.20 -7.09
CA THR A 178 -4.30 27.16 -8.50
C THR A 178 -5.24 26.02 -8.84
N GLY A 179 -5.30 24.97 -8.02
CA GLY A 179 -6.01 23.73 -8.34
C GLY A 179 -5.32 22.88 -9.42
N SER A 180 -4.13 23.26 -9.89
CA SER A 180 -3.37 22.56 -10.93
C SER A 180 -1.98 22.14 -10.43
N LEU A 181 -1.31 21.23 -11.15
CA LEU A 181 0.10 20.92 -10.89
C LEU A 181 1.01 22.05 -11.41
N PRO A 182 2.15 22.32 -10.74
CA PRO A 182 3.16 23.21 -11.28
C PRO A 182 3.96 22.49 -12.38
N PHE A 183 4.03 23.08 -13.57
CA PHE A 183 4.82 22.60 -14.70
C PHE A 183 6.13 23.39 -14.83
#